data_AF-A0A2G2ZRJ3-F1
#
_entry.id   AF-A0A2G2ZRJ3-F1
#
_cell.length_a   1.000
_cell.length_b   1.000
_cell.length_c   1.000
_cell.angle_alpha   90.00
_cell.angle_beta   90.00
_cell.angle_gamma   90.00
#
_symmetry.space_group_name_H-M   'P 1'
#
loop_
_entity.id
_entity.type
_entity.pdbx_description
1 polymer ?
#
loop_
_entity_poly.entity_id
_entity_poly.type
_entity_poly.pdbx_seq_one_letter_code
_entity_poly.pdbx_strand_id
1 'polypeptide(L)'
;MAGRGGVFRKVVGGNVTKVWDGFVPEECKPNRKIIRFNVAQKWEEAHEPLNYGIDCLSSCGLGPGMAFANEILKKDSKFGVIGLVPCARGGTGLDKWRNGSLPYGELVKRAKIAEKNDGIIRGLLWYHGESDVKGGNGYKDYKINLEKFIHDLRTDLNSPNLPILYGTERIHEEGDKEIKVDTVNYKKPAGHEEEEPQKEDVRITHVPLTYEKRGTGDSLAAKVAEKIESAKETLAGAAGSDTADHNKTE
;
A
#
# COMPACT_ATOMS: atom_id res chain seq x y z
N MET A 1 5.36 4.36 -0.24
CA MET A 1 4.98 5.76 0.08
C MET A 1 5.32 6.05 1.55
N ALA A 2 5.82 7.26 1.86
CA ALA A 2 6.21 7.64 3.23
C ALA A 2 5.02 7.92 4.19
N GLY A 3 3.78 7.90 3.70
CA GLY A 3 2.58 8.24 4.45
C GLY A 3 2.45 9.76 4.66
N ARG A 4 1.44 10.37 4.05
CA ARG A 4 1.13 11.81 4.21
C ARG A 4 -0.35 12.08 4.46
N GLY A 5 -1.15 11.05 4.76
CA GLY A 5 -2.55 11.23 5.15
C GLY A 5 -2.66 12.12 6.39
N GLY A 6 -3.58 13.09 6.37
CA GLY A 6 -3.77 14.05 7.46
C GLY A 6 -2.67 15.12 7.59
N VAL A 7 -1.70 15.18 6.68
CA VAL A 7 -0.63 16.21 6.72
C VAL A 7 -1.11 17.48 6.00
N PHE A 8 -1.15 18.59 6.72
CA PHE A 8 -1.52 19.90 6.20
C PHE A 8 -0.43 20.95 6.44
N ARG A 9 -0.52 22.07 5.71
CA ARG A 9 0.39 23.21 5.88
C ARG A 9 -0.12 24.10 7.00
N LYS A 10 0.76 24.46 7.92
CA LYS A 10 0.49 25.39 9.03
C LYS A 10 1.56 26.47 9.08
N VAL A 11 1.16 27.72 9.27
CA VAL A 11 2.11 28.83 9.50
C VAL A 11 2.44 28.86 10.99
N VAL A 12 3.73 28.74 11.32
CA VAL A 12 4.25 28.81 12.69
C VAL A 12 5.39 29.82 12.69
N GLY A 13 5.22 30.93 13.40
CA GLY A 13 6.23 32.00 13.48
C GLY A 13 6.61 32.59 12.11
N GLY A 14 5.64 32.72 11.19
CA GLY A 14 5.87 33.22 9.83
C GLY A 14 6.38 32.18 8.82
N ASN A 15 6.76 30.98 9.27
CA ASN A 15 7.24 29.90 8.41
C ASN A 15 6.16 28.86 8.11
N VAL A 16 6.08 28.39 6.86
CA VAL A 16 5.17 27.30 6.48
C VAL A 16 5.79 25.96 6.87
N THR A 17 5.17 25.27 7.81
CA THR A 17 5.54 23.92 8.26
C THR A 17 4.47 22.92 7.85
N LYS A 18 4.86 21.67 7.61
CA LYS A 18 3.92 20.56 7.41
C LYS A 18 3.68 19.87 8.74
N VAL A 19 2.43 19.69 9.12
CA VAL A 19 2.01 19.12 10.41
C VAL A 19 0.97 18.05 10.13
N TRP A 20 1.10 16.90 10.79
CA TRP A 20 0.07 15.86 10.78
C TRP A 20 -1.02 16.19 11.82
N ASP A 21 -2.29 15.98 11.47
CA ASP A 21 -3.43 16.20 12.37
C ASP A 21 -3.51 15.22 13.54
N GLY A 22 -2.73 14.13 13.52
CA GLY A 22 -2.71 13.11 14.55
C GLY A 22 -3.95 12.21 14.55
N PHE A 23 -4.83 12.35 13.56
CA PHE A 23 -5.99 11.47 13.44
C PHE A 23 -5.51 10.07 13.05
N VAL A 24 -5.99 9.05 13.76
CA VAL A 24 -5.74 7.64 13.46
C VAL A 24 -7.08 6.92 13.39
N PRO A 25 -7.50 6.43 12.21
CA PRO A 25 -8.75 5.68 12.05
C PRO A 25 -8.65 4.30 12.72
N GLU A 26 -9.79 3.65 12.91
CA GLU A 26 -9.89 2.38 13.64
C GLU A 26 -8.98 1.30 13.04
N GLU A 27 -8.94 1.22 11.72
CA GLU A 27 -8.16 0.24 10.96
C GLU A 27 -6.64 0.41 11.16
N CYS A 28 -6.21 1.61 11.54
CA CYS A 28 -4.79 1.93 11.75
C CYS A 28 -4.40 1.91 13.23
N LYS A 29 -5.29 1.52 14.15
CA LYS A 29 -4.96 1.49 15.58
C LYS A 29 -3.84 0.49 15.89
N PRO A 30 -3.01 0.76 16.91
CA PRO A 30 -1.95 -0.14 17.34
C PRO A 30 -2.49 -1.51 17.76
N ASN A 31 -1.66 -2.54 17.55
CA ASN A 31 -1.95 -3.91 17.93
C ASN A 31 -0.65 -4.56 18.41
N ARG A 32 -0.68 -5.26 19.55
CA ARG A 32 0.51 -5.89 20.15
C ARG A 32 1.19 -6.94 19.26
N LYS A 33 0.48 -7.46 18.24
CA LYS A 33 1.02 -8.38 17.24
C LYS A 33 1.65 -7.66 16.04
N ILE A 34 1.64 -6.33 15.99
CA ILE A 34 2.23 -5.54 14.91
C ILE A 34 3.39 -4.74 15.49
N ILE A 35 4.59 -4.99 14.98
CA ILE A 35 5.82 -4.33 15.40
C ILE A 35 6.44 -3.57 14.24
N ARG A 36 7.12 -2.47 14.53
CA ARG A 36 7.83 -1.63 13.56
C ARG A 36 9.33 -1.73 13.78
N PHE A 37 10.09 -1.84 12.69
CA PHE A 37 11.55 -1.74 12.73
C PHE A 37 11.96 -0.26 12.66
N ASN A 38 12.36 0.32 13.78
CA ASN A 38 12.57 1.77 13.89
C ASN A 38 13.91 2.23 13.28
N VAL A 39 14.19 3.54 13.37
CA VAL A 39 15.44 4.14 12.87
C VAL A 39 16.68 3.61 13.61
N ALA A 40 16.53 3.29 14.89
CA ALA A 40 17.59 2.71 15.72
C ALA A 40 17.80 1.20 15.47
N GLN A 41 17.14 0.63 14.45
CA GLN A 41 17.24 -0.78 14.07
C GLN A 41 16.79 -1.73 15.17
N LYS A 42 15.74 -1.32 15.91
CA LYS A 42 15.10 -2.12 16.95
C LYS A 42 13.62 -2.30 16.61
N TRP A 43 13.08 -3.42 17.06
CA TRP A 43 11.64 -3.68 17.03
C TRP A 43 10.95 -2.93 18.18
N GLU A 44 9.85 -2.27 17.87
CA GLU A 44 8.96 -1.59 18.82
C GLU A 44 7.49 -1.82 18.42
N GLU A 45 6.53 -1.53 19.30
CA GLU A 45 5.11 -1.55 18.94
C GLU A 45 4.85 -0.57 17.78
N ALA A 46 4.08 -0.99 16.77
CA ALA A 46 3.84 -0.18 15.60
C ALA A 46 2.77 0.90 15.86
N HIS A 47 3.12 2.16 15.58
CA HIS A 47 2.23 3.31 15.60
C HIS A 47 2.42 4.14 14.32
N GLU A 48 1.35 4.77 13.84
CA GLU A 48 1.49 5.83 12.84
C GLU A 48 2.13 7.09 13.47
N PRO A 49 2.95 7.86 12.73
CA PRO A 49 3.38 7.63 11.34
C PRO A 49 4.49 6.58 11.25
N LEU A 50 4.27 5.51 10.48
CA LEU A 50 5.24 4.41 10.38
C LEU A 50 6.61 4.84 9.83
N ASN A 51 6.66 5.88 9.00
CA ASN A 51 7.91 6.32 8.38
C ASN A 51 8.66 7.41 9.19
N TYR A 52 8.17 7.74 10.39
CA TYR A 52 8.81 8.70 11.30
C TYR A 52 10.24 8.25 11.66
N GLY A 53 11.19 9.17 11.54
CA GLY A 53 12.62 8.95 11.77
C GLY A 53 13.36 8.30 10.60
N ILE A 54 12.66 7.85 9.55
CA ILE A 54 13.27 7.25 8.36
C ILE A 54 13.48 8.31 7.26
N ASP A 55 12.42 9.01 6.86
CA ASP A 55 12.45 10.03 5.81
C ASP A 55 11.95 11.41 6.29
N CYS A 56 11.48 11.47 7.53
CA CYS A 56 10.77 12.62 8.04
C CYS A 56 10.87 12.70 9.57
N LEU A 57 10.87 13.93 10.08
CA LEU A 57 10.78 14.21 11.51
C LEU A 57 9.47 14.90 11.89
N SER A 58 8.74 15.50 10.94
CA SER A 58 7.50 16.24 11.22
C SER A 58 6.45 16.15 10.10
N SER A 59 6.83 15.68 8.91
CA SER A 59 5.97 15.74 7.72
C SER A 59 5.37 14.40 7.31
N CYS A 60 5.53 13.35 8.11
CA CYS A 60 4.84 12.09 7.91
C CYS A 60 3.51 12.07 8.64
N GLY A 61 2.55 11.40 8.02
CA GLY A 61 1.25 11.09 8.61
C GLY A 61 0.87 9.67 8.25
N LEU A 62 -0.43 9.43 8.13
CA LEU A 62 -0.99 8.13 7.80
C LEU A 62 -0.43 7.56 6.49
N GLY A 63 -0.05 6.29 6.54
CA GLY A 63 0.20 5.43 5.39
C GLY A 63 -0.68 4.19 5.41
N PRO A 64 -0.50 3.26 4.45
CA PRO A 64 -1.33 2.05 4.36
C PRO A 64 -0.86 0.91 5.29
N GLY A 65 0.31 1.03 5.92
CA GLY A 65 0.99 -0.10 6.58
C GLY A 65 0.23 -0.65 7.78
N MET A 66 -0.31 0.22 8.66
CA MET A 66 -1.07 -0.23 9.83
C MET A 66 -2.39 -0.90 9.41
N ALA A 67 -3.17 -0.27 8.53
CA ALA A 67 -4.41 -0.84 8.01
C ALA A 67 -4.18 -2.20 7.35
N PHE A 68 -3.14 -2.32 6.51
CA PHE A 68 -2.79 -3.57 5.85
C PHE A 68 -2.47 -4.68 6.85
N ALA A 69 -1.64 -4.40 7.85
CA ALA A 69 -1.25 -5.40 8.85
C ALA A 69 -2.42 -5.80 9.77
N ASN A 70 -3.25 -4.84 10.19
CA ASN A 70 -4.46 -5.16 10.97
C ASN A 70 -5.45 -6.01 10.17
N GLU A 71 -5.63 -5.72 8.88
CA GLU A 71 -6.54 -6.51 8.03
C GLU A 71 -6.05 -7.94 7.84
N ILE A 72 -4.73 -8.17 7.71
CA ILE A 72 -4.16 -9.54 7.71
C ILE A 72 -4.52 -10.26 9.01
N LEU A 73 -4.31 -9.65 10.17
CA LEU A 73 -4.60 -10.28 11.47
C LEU A 73 -6.11 -10.49 11.71
N LYS A 74 -6.95 -9.64 11.12
CA LYS A 74 -8.40 -9.79 11.15
C LYS A 74 -8.86 -10.99 10.32
N LYS A 75 -8.26 -11.19 9.13
CA LYS A 75 -8.54 -12.33 8.25
C LYS A 75 -7.93 -13.64 8.77
N ASP A 76 -6.74 -13.56 9.37
CA ASP A 76 -6.05 -14.70 9.98
C ASP A 76 -5.42 -14.31 11.33
N SER A 77 -6.18 -14.56 12.40
CA SER A 77 -5.73 -14.29 13.77
C SER A 77 -4.54 -15.15 14.22
N LYS A 78 -4.24 -16.24 13.50
CA LYS A 78 -3.15 -17.18 13.77
C LYS A 78 -1.89 -16.88 12.94
N PHE A 79 -1.91 -15.86 12.08
CA PHE A 79 -0.79 -15.48 11.22
C PHE A 79 0.54 -15.26 11.98
N GLY A 80 0.45 -14.82 13.23
CA GLY A 80 1.58 -14.55 14.11
C GLY A 80 1.87 -13.06 14.27
N VAL A 81 3.10 -12.71 14.62
CA VAL A 81 3.56 -11.32 14.73
C VAL A 81 3.92 -10.80 13.35
N ILE A 82 3.41 -9.62 12.99
CA ILE A 82 3.72 -8.93 11.74
C ILE A 82 4.76 -7.84 12.01
N GLY A 83 5.91 -7.95 11.36
CA GLY A 83 6.95 -6.92 11.36
C GLY A 83 6.85 -5.98 10.16
N LEU A 84 6.73 -4.68 10.42
CA LEU A 84 6.74 -3.62 9.42
C LEU A 84 8.14 -2.98 9.35
N VAL A 85 8.75 -2.99 8.17
CA VAL A 85 10.07 -2.39 7.91
C VAL A 85 9.90 -1.15 7.03
N PRO A 86 9.66 0.04 7.61
CA PRO A 86 9.52 1.27 6.85
C PRO A 86 10.86 1.66 6.22
N CYS A 87 10.85 1.88 4.90
CA CYS A 87 12.03 2.26 4.11
C CYS A 87 11.73 3.39 3.11
N ALA A 88 10.50 3.92 3.08
CA ALA A 88 10.08 4.82 2.02
C ALA A 88 10.79 6.17 2.11
N ARG A 89 11.12 6.76 0.94
CA ARG A 89 11.65 8.12 0.83
C ARG A 89 10.84 8.96 -0.13
N GLY A 90 10.25 10.05 0.37
CA GLY A 90 9.35 10.93 -0.39
C GLY A 90 10.08 11.80 -1.41
N GLY A 91 9.42 12.09 -2.53
CA GLY A 91 9.95 12.99 -3.57
C GLY A 91 11.12 12.42 -4.38
N THR A 92 11.39 11.12 -4.25
CA THR A 92 12.36 10.41 -5.08
C THR A 92 11.67 9.85 -6.32
N GLY A 93 12.33 9.91 -7.48
CA GLY A 93 11.96 9.13 -8.67
C GLY A 93 12.57 7.74 -8.61
N LEU A 94 12.09 6.82 -9.45
CA LEU A 94 12.55 5.43 -9.48
C LEU A 94 14.03 5.33 -9.90
N ASP A 95 14.56 6.33 -10.60
CA ASP A 95 15.99 6.49 -10.90
C ASP A 95 16.89 6.51 -9.64
N LYS A 96 16.34 6.94 -8.50
CA LYS A 96 17.00 6.96 -7.19
C LYS A 96 16.85 5.66 -6.39
N TRP A 97 16.19 4.65 -6.95
CA TRP A 97 15.99 3.33 -6.32
C TRP A 97 16.75 2.21 -7.04
N ARG A 98 17.71 2.56 -7.91
CA ARG A 98 18.57 1.57 -8.58
C ARG A 98 19.59 0.97 -7.62
N ASN A 99 20.06 -0.25 -7.92
CA ASN A 99 21.15 -0.86 -7.16
C ASN A 99 22.37 0.09 -7.05
N GLY A 100 22.97 0.17 -5.87
CA GLY A 100 24.05 1.09 -5.53
C GLY A 100 23.61 2.49 -5.10
N SER A 101 22.33 2.85 -5.23
CA SER A 101 21.81 4.13 -4.73
C SER A 101 21.54 4.10 -3.21
N LEU A 102 21.54 5.29 -2.58
CA LEU A 102 21.30 5.41 -1.14
C LEU A 102 19.93 4.85 -0.69
N PRO A 103 18.78 5.23 -1.29
CA PRO A 103 17.47 4.70 -0.87
C PRO A 103 17.37 3.18 -1.02
N TYR A 104 17.88 2.63 -2.12
CA TYR A 104 17.89 1.20 -2.36
C TYR A 104 18.78 0.45 -1.36
N GLY A 105 20.02 0.93 -1.17
CA GLY A 105 20.97 0.32 -0.23
C GLY A 105 20.47 0.33 1.20
N GLU A 106 19.79 1.40 1.63
CA GLU A 106 19.14 1.45 2.93
C GLU A 106 17.98 0.48 3.07
N LEU A 107 17.14 0.33 2.04
CA LEU A 107 16.06 -0.65 2.02
C LEU A 107 16.62 -2.06 2.21
N VAL A 108 17.60 -2.47 1.40
CA VAL A 108 18.23 -3.80 1.47
C VAL A 108 18.89 -4.01 2.84
N LYS A 109 19.62 -3.01 3.34
CA LYS A 109 20.28 -3.08 4.66
C LYS A 109 19.26 -3.26 5.78
N ARG A 110 18.18 -2.47 5.79
CA ARG A 110 17.15 -2.55 6.83
C ARG A 110 16.42 -3.88 6.78
N ALA A 111 16.07 -4.37 5.59
CA ALA A 111 15.44 -5.67 5.39
C ALA A 111 16.32 -6.82 5.92
N LYS A 112 17.60 -6.86 5.54
CA LYS A 112 18.55 -7.89 6.02
C LYS A 112 18.76 -7.88 7.53
N ILE A 113 18.74 -6.71 8.17
CA ILE A 113 18.89 -6.64 9.63
C ILE A 113 17.61 -7.11 10.33
N ALA A 114 16.44 -6.74 9.80
CA ALA A 114 15.15 -7.18 10.31
C ALA A 114 14.99 -8.72 10.26
N GLU A 115 15.64 -9.39 9.30
CA GLU A 115 15.64 -10.85 9.14
C GLU A 115 16.46 -11.61 10.20
N LYS A 116 17.48 -10.99 10.81
CA LYS A 116 18.50 -11.67 11.65
C LYS A 116 17.99 -12.40 12.90
N ASN A 117 16.74 -12.19 13.31
CA ASN A 117 16.13 -12.80 14.50
C ASN A 117 14.93 -13.67 14.12
N ASP A 118 15.14 -14.63 13.20
CA ASP A 118 14.11 -15.55 12.68
C ASP A 118 12.92 -14.84 11.99
N GLY A 119 13.11 -13.58 11.62
CA GLY A 119 12.15 -12.85 10.80
C GLY A 119 12.15 -13.41 9.38
N ILE A 120 10.98 -13.52 8.76
CA ILE A 120 10.86 -13.92 7.36
C ILE A 120 10.34 -12.73 6.57
N ILE A 121 11.06 -12.30 5.54
CA ILE A 121 10.56 -11.26 4.63
C ILE A 121 9.44 -11.87 3.78
N ARG A 122 8.18 -11.56 4.12
CA ARG A 122 6.99 -12.13 3.45
C ARG A 122 6.60 -11.40 2.17
N GLY A 123 7.05 -10.17 1.97
CA GLY A 123 6.74 -9.38 0.79
C GLY A 123 7.17 -7.93 0.90
N LEU A 124 6.97 -7.18 -0.18
CA LEU A 124 7.15 -5.73 -0.26
C LEU A 124 5.82 -5.05 -0.58
N LEU A 125 5.47 -4.01 0.19
CA LEU A 125 4.44 -3.04 -0.17
C LEU A 125 5.10 -1.86 -0.91
N TRP A 126 4.85 -1.75 -2.22
CA TRP A 126 5.43 -0.73 -3.08
C TRP A 126 4.37 0.28 -3.52
N TYR A 127 4.55 1.55 -3.17
CA TYR A 127 3.69 2.62 -3.68
C TYR A 127 4.54 3.85 -3.93
N HIS A 128 4.73 4.13 -5.21
CA HIS A 128 5.70 5.07 -5.75
C HIS A 128 5.34 5.38 -7.21
N GLY A 129 5.92 6.43 -7.78
CA GLY A 129 5.79 6.82 -9.19
C GLY A 129 5.42 8.30 -9.39
N GLU A 130 4.97 8.99 -8.35
CA GLU A 130 4.49 10.38 -8.47
C GLU A 130 5.60 11.36 -8.90
N SER A 131 6.86 11.06 -8.56
CA SER A 131 8.01 11.88 -8.95
C SER A 131 8.45 11.63 -10.40
N ASP A 132 8.21 10.41 -10.93
CA ASP A 132 8.61 10.01 -12.28
C ASP A 132 7.74 10.66 -13.37
N VAL A 133 6.53 11.10 -13.00
CA VAL A 133 5.63 11.87 -13.87
C VAL A 133 6.00 13.36 -13.92
N LYS A 134 6.54 13.92 -12.82
CA LYS A 134 6.82 15.37 -12.71
C LYS A 134 8.06 15.83 -13.49
N GLY A 135 8.95 14.91 -13.85
CA GLY A 135 10.26 15.23 -14.45
C GLY A 135 10.34 15.17 -15.98
N GLY A 136 9.23 14.99 -16.70
CA GLY A 136 9.21 14.81 -18.15
C GLY A 136 8.89 13.37 -18.56
N ASN A 137 9.70 12.75 -19.43
CA ASN A 137 9.44 11.41 -19.98
C ASN A 137 9.75 10.24 -19.02
N GLY A 138 9.99 10.49 -17.73
CA GLY A 138 10.39 9.44 -16.76
C GLY A 138 9.38 8.29 -16.62
N TYR A 139 8.09 8.58 -16.86
CA TYR A 139 7.03 7.57 -16.88
C TYR A 139 7.20 6.52 -18.00
N LYS A 140 7.87 6.85 -19.12
CA LYS A 140 8.05 5.93 -20.26
C LYS A 140 8.88 4.71 -19.89
N ASP A 141 9.91 4.93 -19.07
CA ASP A 141 10.83 3.88 -18.63
C ASP A 141 10.43 3.28 -17.28
N TYR A 142 9.34 3.74 -16.66
CA TYR A 142 8.95 3.35 -15.29
C TYR A 142 8.78 1.84 -15.16
N LYS A 143 8.11 1.20 -16.13
CA LYS A 143 7.92 -0.27 -16.14
C LYS A 143 9.26 -1.01 -16.13
N ILE A 144 10.15 -0.67 -17.06
CA ILE A 144 11.45 -1.34 -17.22
C ILE A 144 12.31 -1.11 -15.96
N ASN A 145 12.30 0.10 -15.43
CA ASN A 145 13.02 0.44 -14.21
C ASN A 145 12.45 -0.30 -12.99
N LEU A 146 11.13 -0.52 -12.92
CA LEU A 146 10.47 -1.24 -11.82
C LEU A 146 10.80 -2.72 -11.88
N GLU A 147 10.76 -3.32 -13.06
CA GLU A 147 11.16 -4.71 -13.28
C GLU A 147 12.62 -4.94 -12.86
N LYS A 148 13.51 -4.00 -13.23
CA LYS A 148 14.90 -4.04 -12.79
C LYS A 148 15.04 -3.89 -11.27
N PHE A 149 14.34 -2.94 -10.65
CA PHE A 149 14.32 -2.79 -9.20
C PHE A 149 13.88 -4.08 -8.48
N ILE A 150 12.81 -4.73 -8.97
CA ILE A 150 12.30 -5.98 -8.39
C ILE A 150 13.33 -7.10 -8.53
N HIS A 151 13.96 -7.22 -9.71
CA HIS A 151 15.00 -8.22 -9.95
C HIS A 151 16.22 -8.03 -9.04
N ASP A 152 16.74 -6.80 -8.97
CA ASP A 152 17.88 -6.45 -8.11
C ASP A 152 17.53 -6.74 -6.64
N LEU A 153 16.34 -6.34 -6.19
CA LEU A 153 15.90 -6.54 -4.82
C LEU A 153 15.80 -8.01 -4.44
N ARG A 154 15.21 -8.83 -5.30
CA ARG A 154 15.10 -10.29 -5.07
C ARG A 154 16.46 -10.95 -5.01
N THR A 155 17.38 -10.52 -5.88
CA THR A 155 18.76 -11.01 -5.89
C THR A 155 19.48 -10.64 -4.59
N ASP A 156 19.43 -9.37 -4.20
CA ASP A 156 20.13 -8.89 -3.02
C ASP A 156 19.55 -9.43 -1.71
N LEU A 157 18.25 -9.72 -1.65
CA LEU A 157 17.59 -10.38 -0.52
C LEU A 157 17.58 -11.91 -0.62
N ASN A 158 18.22 -12.50 -1.62
CA ASN A 158 18.22 -13.94 -1.88
C ASN A 158 16.81 -14.56 -1.82
N SER A 159 15.83 -13.84 -2.37
CA SER A 159 14.40 -14.15 -2.27
C SER A 159 13.76 -14.10 -3.67
N PRO A 160 14.03 -15.07 -4.55
CA PRO A 160 13.61 -15.03 -5.96
C PRO A 160 12.09 -14.95 -6.16
N ASN A 161 11.32 -15.44 -5.18
CA ASN A 161 9.86 -15.47 -5.21
C ASN A 161 9.21 -14.42 -4.29
N LEU A 162 9.95 -13.39 -3.86
CA LEU A 162 9.43 -12.36 -2.97
C LEU A 162 8.17 -11.71 -3.58
N PRO A 163 7.00 -11.79 -2.93
CA PRO A 163 5.79 -11.11 -3.38
C PRO A 163 5.97 -9.59 -3.31
N ILE A 164 5.61 -8.91 -4.40
CA ILE A 164 5.60 -7.44 -4.48
C ILE A 164 4.16 -7.01 -4.71
N LEU A 165 3.56 -6.36 -3.72
CA LEU A 165 2.23 -5.76 -3.80
C LEU A 165 2.44 -4.28 -4.14
N TYR A 166 1.82 -3.78 -5.20
CA TYR A 166 1.94 -2.37 -5.56
C TYR A 166 0.61 -1.63 -5.67
N GLY A 167 0.63 -0.35 -5.31
CA GLY A 167 -0.48 0.57 -5.54
C GLY A 167 -0.31 1.33 -6.84
N THR A 168 -1.40 1.53 -7.57
CA THR A 168 -1.45 2.41 -8.75
C THR A 168 -2.34 3.62 -8.47
N GLU A 169 -1.89 4.80 -8.92
CA GLU A 169 -2.74 5.99 -9.03
C GLU A 169 -3.19 6.10 -10.48
N ARG A 170 -4.51 6.10 -10.71
CA ARG A 170 -5.09 6.51 -11.99
C ARG A 170 -5.73 7.88 -11.80
N ILE A 171 -5.40 8.80 -12.69
CA ILE A 171 -6.11 10.07 -12.82
C ILE A 171 -7.14 9.83 -13.93
N HIS A 172 -8.42 9.91 -13.60
CA HIS A 172 -9.49 9.87 -14.60
C HIS A 172 -9.48 11.14 -15.44
N GLU A 173 -10.01 11.06 -16.67
CA GLU A 173 -10.08 12.21 -17.59
C GLU A 173 -10.85 13.41 -16.99
N GLU A 174 -11.75 13.15 -16.04
CA GLU A 174 -12.51 14.18 -15.29
C GLU A 174 -11.72 14.81 -14.12
N GLY A 175 -10.46 14.42 -13.90
CA GLY A 175 -9.60 14.97 -12.85
C GLY A 175 -9.72 14.29 -11.49
N ASP A 176 -10.61 13.30 -11.36
CA ASP A 176 -10.75 12.49 -10.14
C ASP A 176 -9.58 11.51 -9.99
N LYS A 177 -9.01 11.48 -8.78
CA LYS A 177 -7.94 10.54 -8.41
C LYS A 177 -8.54 9.25 -7.89
N GLU A 178 -8.37 8.16 -8.63
CA GLU A 178 -8.68 6.82 -8.16
C GLU A 178 -7.39 6.10 -7.78
N ILE A 179 -7.33 5.60 -6.53
CA ILE A 179 -6.25 4.72 -6.08
C ILE A 179 -6.77 3.29 -6.21
N LYS A 180 -6.21 2.53 -7.16
CA LYS A 180 -6.44 1.08 -7.27
C LYS A 180 -5.22 0.35 -6.76
N VAL A 181 -5.43 -0.68 -5.95
CA VAL A 181 -4.34 -1.58 -5.56
C VAL A 181 -4.42 -2.79 -6.47
N ASP A 182 -3.71 -2.72 -7.60
CA ASP A 182 -3.57 -3.85 -8.50
C ASP A 182 -2.54 -4.83 -7.90
N THR A 183 -2.98 -6.01 -7.47
CA THR A 183 -2.07 -7.07 -7.04
C THR A 183 -1.58 -7.83 -8.27
N VAL A 184 -0.42 -7.48 -8.81
CA VAL A 184 0.24 -8.34 -9.81
C VAL A 184 1.38 -9.10 -9.15
N ASN A 185 1.20 -10.41 -9.10
CA ASN A 185 2.21 -11.34 -8.61
C ASN A 185 3.23 -11.59 -9.72
N TYR A 186 4.38 -10.91 -9.70
CA TYR A 186 5.50 -11.19 -10.61
C TYR A 186 6.22 -12.51 -10.24
N LYS A 187 5.50 -13.63 -10.21
CA LYS A 187 6.06 -14.99 -10.11
C LYS A 187 6.29 -15.53 -11.51
N LYS A 188 7.31 -15.06 -12.25
CA LYS A 188 7.75 -15.75 -13.48
C LYS A 188 9.27 -15.74 -13.58
N PRO A 189 9.93 -16.91 -13.69
CA PRO A 189 11.30 -16.96 -14.20
C PRO A 189 11.32 -16.47 -15.65
N ALA A 190 12.43 -15.88 -16.09
CA ALA A 190 12.57 -15.43 -17.47
C ALA A 190 12.35 -16.62 -18.43
N GLY A 191 11.38 -16.52 -19.36
CA GLY A 191 11.23 -17.48 -20.47
C GLY A 191 9.85 -18.11 -20.73
N HIS A 192 8.77 -17.76 -20.02
CA HIS A 192 7.43 -18.32 -20.31
C HIS A 192 6.36 -17.21 -20.43
N GLU A 193 6.01 -16.87 -21.67
CA GLU A 193 5.14 -15.74 -22.04
C GLU A 193 3.61 -16.03 -21.97
N GLU A 194 3.12 -17.24 -21.69
CA GLU A 194 1.74 -17.59 -22.11
C GLU A 194 0.62 -17.72 -21.05
N GLU A 195 0.74 -17.19 -19.83
CA GLU A 195 -0.43 -17.16 -18.92
C GLU A 195 -0.64 -15.80 -18.23
N GLU A 196 -1.84 -15.22 -18.36
CA GLU A 196 -2.22 -13.99 -17.68
C GLU A 196 -2.29 -14.19 -16.15
N PRO A 197 -1.78 -13.24 -15.34
CA PRO A 197 -1.89 -13.33 -13.90
C PRO A 197 -3.36 -13.30 -13.45
N GLN A 198 -3.78 -14.25 -12.62
CA GLN A 198 -5.08 -14.20 -11.94
C GLN A 198 -5.16 -12.93 -11.10
N LYS A 199 -6.06 -12.02 -11.49
CA LYS A 199 -6.38 -10.78 -10.77
C LYS A 199 -7.34 -11.13 -9.64
N GLU A 200 -6.90 -11.01 -8.39
CA GLU A 200 -7.82 -10.94 -7.26
C GLU A 200 -8.20 -9.48 -7.00
N ASP A 201 -9.50 -9.21 -6.98
CA ASP A 201 -10.08 -7.86 -6.86
C ASP A 201 -9.98 -7.39 -5.39
N VAL A 202 -8.81 -6.93 -4.96
CA VAL A 202 -8.62 -6.34 -3.62
C VAL A 202 -8.80 -4.82 -3.69
N ARG A 203 -10.01 -4.35 -3.38
CA ARG A 203 -10.32 -2.91 -3.32
C ARG A 203 -9.93 -2.34 -1.96
N ILE A 204 -8.84 -1.57 -1.92
CA ILE A 204 -8.57 -0.65 -0.80
C ILE A 204 -9.13 0.72 -1.21
N THR A 205 -10.29 1.10 -0.64
CA THR A 205 -10.86 2.42 -0.86
C THR A 205 -10.08 3.43 -0.03
N HIS A 206 -9.20 4.19 -0.67
CA HIS A 206 -8.71 5.42 -0.09
C HIS A 206 -9.83 6.45 -0.20
N VAL A 207 -10.43 6.85 0.93
CA VAL A 207 -11.37 7.97 0.94
C VAL A 207 -10.55 9.25 0.83
N PRO A 208 -10.60 9.99 -0.29
CA PRO A 208 -10.04 11.33 -0.29
C PRO A 208 -10.91 12.16 0.65
N LEU A 209 -10.33 12.67 1.75
CA LEU A 209 -10.92 13.78 2.48
C LEU A 209 -10.87 14.98 1.54
N THR A 210 -11.92 15.17 0.73
CA THR A 210 -12.15 16.44 0.09
C THR A 210 -12.38 17.44 1.22
N TYR A 211 -11.47 18.41 1.33
CA TYR A 211 -11.58 19.51 2.27
C TYR A 211 -12.64 20.51 1.77
N GLU A 212 -13.84 20.02 1.44
CA GLU A 212 -14.98 20.86 1.15
C GLU A 212 -15.93 20.82 2.33
N LYS A 213 -16.03 21.98 2.98
CA LYS A 213 -16.98 22.43 4.01
C LYS A 213 -17.74 21.33 4.76
N ARG A 214 -17.56 21.34 6.09
CA ARG A 214 -18.51 20.78 7.07
C ARG A 214 -19.96 21.05 6.62
N GLY A 215 -20.57 20.04 6.00
CA GLY A 215 -21.98 19.92 5.73
C GLY A 215 -22.40 18.59 6.34
N THR A 216 -23.34 18.68 7.28
CA THR A 216 -24.06 17.62 7.99
C THR A 216 -23.77 16.18 7.53
N GLY A 217 -23.21 15.37 8.44
CA GLY A 217 -22.73 14.00 8.25
C GLY A 217 -23.76 12.94 7.81
N ASP A 218 -24.97 13.35 7.42
CA ASP A 218 -26.03 12.44 6.96
C ASP A 218 -25.87 12.04 5.48
N SER A 219 -25.20 12.85 4.65
CA SER A 219 -25.11 12.58 3.21
C SER A 219 -24.11 11.47 2.85
N LEU A 220 -23.01 11.34 3.58
CA LEU A 220 -21.92 10.42 3.24
C LEU A 220 -22.24 8.97 3.67
N ALA A 221 -22.86 8.80 4.85
CA ALA A 221 -23.34 7.50 5.31
C ALA A 221 -24.45 6.96 4.39
N ALA A 222 -25.36 7.83 3.92
CA ALA A 222 -26.40 7.46 2.97
C ALA A 222 -25.81 6.95 1.64
N LYS A 223 -24.78 7.61 1.09
CA LYS A 223 -24.13 7.18 -0.17
C LYS A 223 -23.36 5.87 -0.04
N VAL A 224 -22.80 5.57 1.14
CA VAL A 224 -22.15 4.28 1.41
C VAL A 224 -23.19 3.18 1.60
N ALA A 225 -24.31 3.47 2.29
CA ALA A 225 -25.40 2.53 2.47
C ALA A 225 -26.07 2.15 1.14
N GLU A 226 -26.34 3.12 0.26
CA GLU A 226 -26.91 2.88 -1.07
C GLU A 226 -26.05 1.92 -1.92
N LYS A 227 -24.73 2.06 -1.85
CA LYS A 227 -23.78 1.17 -2.56
C LYS A 227 -23.69 -0.22 -1.95
N ILE A 228 -23.92 -0.36 -0.64
CA ILE A 228 -23.97 -1.66 0.04
C ILE A 228 -25.28 -2.39 -0.29
N GLU A 229 -26.40 -1.68 -0.37
CA GLU A 229 -27.71 -2.22 -0.76
C GLU A 229 -27.66 -2.75 -2.21
N SER A 230 -27.13 -1.95 -3.14
CA SER A 230 -26.94 -2.34 -4.55
C SER A 230 -26.02 -3.56 -4.72
N ALA A 231 -24.98 -3.68 -3.89
CA ALA A 231 -24.10 -4.84 -3.88
C ALA A 231 -24.80 -6.11 -3.35
N LYS A 232 -25.72 -5.98 -2.38
CA LYS A 232 -26.53 -7.10 -1.87
C LYS A 232 -27.54 -7.61 -2.90
N GLU A 233 -28.22 -6.72 -3.62
CA GLU A 233 -29.18 -7.11 -4.67
C GLU A 233 -28.49 -7.84 -5.83
N THR A 234 -27.27 -7.41 -6.18
CA THR A 234 -26.45 -8.07 -7.22
C THR A 234 -26.03 -9.48 -6.81
N LEU A 235 -25.74 -9.71 -5.52
CA LEU A 235 -25.38 -11.03 -4.99
C LEU A 235 -26.61 -11.94 -4.78
N ALA A 236 -27.78 -11.37 -4.50
CA ALA A 236 -29.04 -12.11 -4.39
C ALA A 236 -29.56 -12.59 -5.76
N GLY A 237 -29.35 -11.80 -6.82
CA GLY A 237 -29.70 -12.21 -8.20
C GLY A 237 -28.82 -13.34 -8.75
N ALA A 238 -27.55 -13.42 -8.33
CA ALA A 238 -26.63 -14.46 -8.75
C ALA A 238 -26.87 -15.83 -8.08
N ALA A 239 -27.56 -15.85 -6.93
CA ALA A 239 -27.91 -17.10 -6.23
C ALA A 239 -29.21 -17.76 -6.74
N GLY A 240 -29.91 -17.13 -7.71
CA GLY A 240 -31.22 -17.57 -8.19
C GLY A 240 -31.23 -18.40 -9.48
N SER A 241 -30.09 -18.65 -10.14
CA SER A 241 -30.07 -19.33 -11.46
C SER A 241 -29.56 -20.77 -11.47
N ASP A 242 -29.15 -21.35 -10.34
CA ASP A 242 -28.59 -22.72 -10.28
C ASP A 242 -29.52 -23.71 -9.54
N THR A 243 -30.79 -23.81 -9.94
CA THR A 243 -31.59 -25.04 -9.71
C THR A 243 -32.74 -25.14 -10.72
N ALA A 244 -32.49 -25.68 -11.91
CA ALA A 244 -33.45 -26.46 -12.69
C ALA A 244 -32.80 -26.98 -13.97
N ASP A 245 -32.17 -28.16 -13.92
CA ASP A 245 -32.38 -29.13 -15.00
C ASP A 245 -31.97 -30.53 -14.54
N HIS A 246 -32.95 -31.32 -14.11
CA HIS A 246 -32.93 -32.78 -14.23
C HIS A 246 -34.33 -33.34 -13.93
N ASN A 247 -35.12 -33.52 -14.99
CA ASN A 247 -36.08 -34.62 -15.08
C ASN A 247 -36.55 -34.81 -16.54
N LYS A 248 -35.94 -35.76 -17.25
CA LYS A 248 -36.61 -36.97 -17.78
C LYS A 248 -35.73 -37.71 -18.81
N THR A 249 -35.41 -38.95 -18.46
CA THR A 249 -35.34 -40.16 -19.31
C THR A 249 -36.24 -40.06 -20.55
N GLU A 250 -35.85 -40.46 -21.75
CA GLU A 250 -35.33 -41.76 -22.25
C GLU A 250 -34.42 -41.54 -23.47
#